data_AF-A0A1I4TSX0-F1
#
_entry.id   AF-A0A1I4TSX0-F1
#
_cell.length_a   1.000
_cell.length_b   1.000
_cell.length_c   1.000
_cell.angle_alpha   90.00
_cell.angle_beta   90.00
_cell.angle_gamma   90.00
#
_symmetry.space_group_name_H-M   'P 1'
#
loop_
_entity.id
_entity.type
_entity.pdbx_description
1 polymer ?
#
loop_
_entity_poly.entity_id
_entity_poly.type
_entity_poly.pdbx_seq_one_letter_code
_entity_poly.pdbx_strand_id
1 'polypeptide(L)'
;MPLTINNLFQLAALLILSSFLNPLTAYAQASCTGCLCPGDPCQLCPLPPSTNDKISENDPETCQRIRADVPPIADLPGSNAYFASLDKSTMACIKHGGDVIKNHRKSPEFPARVYCKPYITPAK
;
A
#
# COMPACT_ATOMS: atom_id res chain seq x y z
N MET A 1 42.14 -29.55 -31.70
CA MET A 1 40.74 -29.98 -31.87
C MET A 1 40.02 -28.89 -32.65
N PRO A 2 39.55 -29.14 -33.89
CA PRO A 2 38.89 -28.10 -34.68
C PRO A 2 37.47 -27.88 -34.15
N LEU A 3 37.13 -26.63 -33.82
CA LEU A 3 35.75 -26.25 -33.57
C LEU A 3 34.98 -26.35 -34.90
N THR A 4 34.03 -27.27 -34.98
CA THR A 4 33.14 -27.40 -36.13
C THR A 4 32.12 -26.27 -36.14
N ILE A 5 31.70 -25.84 -37.33
CA ILE A 5 30.76 -24.72 -37.53
C ILE A 5 29.44 -24.93 -36.75
N ASN A 6 29.00 -26.18 -36.60
CA ASN A 6 27.84 -26.54 -35.77
C ASN A 6 28.03 -26.19 -34.29
N ASN A 7 29.23 -26.39 -33.73
CA ASN A 7 29.51 -26.02 -32.34
C ASN A 7 29.52 -24.49 -32.16
N LEU A 8 29.95 -23.74 -33.19
CA LEU A 8 29.94 -22.28 -33.17
C LEU A 8 28.51 -21.72 -33.22
N PHE A 9 27.63 -22.32 -34.02
CA PHE A 9 26.21 -21.96 -34.08
C PHE A 9 25.47 -22.28 -32.78
N GLN A 10 25.77 -23.41 -32.14
CA GLN A 10 25.17 -23.77 -30.85
C GLN A 10 25.61 -22.81 -29.73
N LEU A 11 26.88 -22.43 -29.69
CA LEU A 11 27.40 -21.44 -28.73
C LEU A 11 26.78 -20.05 -28.94
N ALA A 12 26.62 -19.62 -30.20
CA ALA A 12 25.96 -18.35 -30.52
C ALA A 12 24.47 -18.36 -30.12
N ALA A 13 23.76 -19.46 -30.39
CA ALA A 13 22.36 -19.61 -30.00
C ALA A 13 22.18 -19.59 -28.47
N LEU A 14 23.07 -20.26 -27.72
CA LEU A 14 23.05 -20.26 -26.25
C LEU A 14 23.34 -18.86 -25.67
N LEU A 15 24.28 -18.11 -26.25
CA LEU A 15 24.59 -16.74 -25.85
C LEU A 15 23.41 -15.79 -26.12
N ILE A 16 22.77 -15.90 -27.28
CA ILE A 16 21.59 -15.10 -27.63
C ILE A 16 20.43 -15.44 -26.69
N LEU A 17 20.15 -16.72 -26.42
CA LEU A 17 19.09 -17.13 -25.50
C LEU A 17 19.35 -16.64 -24.06
N SER A 18 20.60 -16.69 -23.60
CA SER A 18 20.98 -16.16 -22.28
C SER A 18 20.85 -14.64 -22.15
N SER A 19 20.93 -13.91 -23.28
CA SER A 19 20.75 -12.45 -23.31
C SER A 19 19.27 -12.04 -23.17
N PHE A 20 18.34 -12.93 -23.51
CA PHE A 20 16.89 -12.73 -23.32
C PHE A 20 16.37 -13.23 -21.96
N LEU A 21 17.22 -13.92 -21.17
CA LEU A 21 16.93 -14.30 -19.78
C LEU A 21 17.68 -13.37 -18.82
N ASN A 22 17.29 -12.09 -18.79
CA ASN A 22 17.61 -11.17 -17.69
C ASN A 22 16.45 -10.19 -17.51
N PRO A 23 16.09 -9.85 -16.26
CA PRO A 23 15.06 -10.59 -15.55
C PRO A 23 13.73 -9.82 -15.55
N LEU A 24 12.61 -10.52 -15.78
CA LEU A 24 11.26 -10.06 -15.46
C LEU A 24 10.98 -9.96 -13.94
N THR A 25 12.02 -10.01 -13.10
CA THR A 25 11.90 -10.15 -11.65
C THR A 25 12.77 -9.18 -10.86
N ALA A 26 13.12 -8.04 -11.44
CA ALA A 26 13.35 -6.84 -10.64
C ALA A 26 12.01 -6.12 -10.41
N TYR A 27 11.02 -6.86 -9.90
CA TYR A 27 10.14 -6.21 -8.92
C TYR A 27 11.11 -5.73 -7.86
N ALA A 28 11.34 -4.42 -7.83
CA ALA A 28 11.97 -3.75 -6.72
C ALA A 28 11.04 -3.89 -5.50
N GLN A 29 10.82 -5.11 -5.02
CA GLN A 29 10.57 -5.39 -3.63
C GLN A 29 11.90 -5.14 -2.92
N ALA A 30 12.34 -3.88 -2.93
CA ALA A 30 13.07 -3.37 -1.79
C ALA A 30 12.27 -3.84 -0.59
N SER A 31 12.92 -4.59 0.31
CA SER A 31 12.35 -5.10 1.55
C SER A 31 11.49 -4.01 2.21
N CYS A 32 10.20 -3.99 1.88
CA CYS A 32 9.32 -2.93 2.33
C CYS A 32 8.94 -3.32 3.73
N THR A 33 9.52 -2.61 4.70
CA THR A 33 9.30 -2.85 6.12
C THR A 33 8.30 -1.82 6.63
N GLY A 34 7.26 -2.30 7.30
CA GLY A 34 6.21 -1.48 7.91
C GLY A 34 4.85 -1.57 7.21
N CYS A 35 3.97 -0.64 7.54
CA CYS A 35 2.56 -0.69 7.13
C CYS A 35 2.26 -0.01 5.78
N LEU A 36 3.12 0.91 5.33
CA LEU A 36 2.94 1.64 4.08
C LEU A 36 3.58 0.88 2.91
N CYS A 37 3.21 -0.39 2.76
CA CYS A 37 3.78 -1.32 1.79
C CYS A 37 2.70 -1.83 0.82
N PRO A 38 3.06 -2.12 -0.44
CA PRO A 38 2.13 -2.68 -1.42
C PRO A 38 1.39 -3.89 -0.85
N GLY A 39 0.07 -3.94 -1.08
CA GLY A 39 -0.80 -4.96 -0.51
C GLY A 39 -1.35 -4.65 0.88
N ASP A 40 -0.99 -3.52 1.49
CA ASP A 40 -1.52 -3.03 2.77
C ASP A 40 -1.53 -4.10 3.89
N PRO A 41 -0.35 -4.57 4.32
CA PRO A 41 -0.25 -5.67 5.27
C PRO A 41 -0.83 -5.34 6.66
N CYS A 42 -1.02 -4.05 6.96
CA CYS A 42 -1.60 -3.58 8.21
C CYS A 42 -3.07 -3.16 8.09
N GLN A 43 -3.69 -3.33 6.91
CA GLN A 43 -5.09 -2.96 6.66
C GLN A 43 -5.39 -1.52 7.10
N LEU A 44 -4.55 -0.59 6.66
CA LEU A 44 -4.64 0.81 7.02
C LEU A 44 -5.89 1.45 6.40
N CYS A 45 -6.69 2.13 7.22
CA CYS A 45 -7.76 2.98 6.70
C CYS A 45 -7.32 4.45 6.61
N PRO A 46 -7.55 5.13 5.48
CA PRO A 46 -7.21 6.53 5.31
C PRO A 46 -8.12 7.44 6.15
N LEU A 47 -7.54 8.51 6.69
CA LEU A 47 -8.22 9.54 7.48
C LEU A 47 -8.09 10.92 6.81
N PRO A 48 -9.14 11.77 6.87
CA PRO A 48 -10.51 11.39 7.22
C PRO A 48 -11.11 10.45 6.17
N PRO A 49 -12.17 9.70 6.49
CA PRO A 49 -12.90 8.93 5.49
C PRO A 49 -13.36 9.83 4.34
N SER A 50 -13.05 9.45 3.11
CA SER A 50 -13.49 10.16 1.91
C SER A 50 -14.56 9.38 1.18
N THR A 51 -15.48 10.10 0.52
CA THR A 51 -16.45 9.50 -0.42
C THR A 51 -15.79 8.77 -1.59
N ASN A 52 -14.52 9.08 -1.89
CA ASN A 52 -13.77 8.45 -2.96
C ASN A 52 -12.94 7.23 -2.51
N ASP A 53 -12.90 6.94 -1.20
CA ASP A 53 -12.10 5.83 -0.68
C ASP A 53 -12.75 4.50 -1.04
N LYS A 54 -11.95 3.55 -1.53
CA LYS A 54 -12.40 2.19 -1.76
C LYS A 54 -12.52 1.48 -0.41
N ILE A 55 -13.70 0.93 -0.15
CA ILE A 55 -13.95 0.12 1.04
C ILE A 55 -13.59 -1.32 0.74
N SER A 56 -12.63 -1.87 1.49
CA SER A 56 -12.30 -3.29 1.42
C SER A 56 -13.47 -4.13 1.98
N GLU A 57 -13.73 -5.30 1.41
CA GLU A 57 -14.69 -6.27 1.98
C GLU A 57 -14.21 -6.78 3.35
N ASN A 58 -12.89 -6.83 3.54
CA ASN A 58 -12.26 -7.21 4.80
C ASN A 58 -11.82 -5.98 5.59
N ASP A 59 -12.65 -4.94 5.63
CA ASP A 59 -12.34 -3.72 6.37
C ASP A 59 -12.28 -4.01 7.89
N PRO A 60 -11.18 -3.65 8.58
CA PRO A 60 -11.04 -3.90 10.01
C PRO A 60 -12.13 -3.23 10.83
N GLU A 61 -12.53 -3.85 11.95
CA GLU A 61 -13.60 -3.32 12.81
C GLU A 61 -13.35 -1.87 13.24
N THR A 62 -12.11 -1.52 13.60
CA THR A 62 -11.71 -0.14 13.93
C THR A 62 -12.04 0.83 12.79
N CYS A 63 -11.79 0.45 11.53
CA CYS A 63 -12.05 1.28 10.36
C CYS A 63 -13.56 1.45 10.11
N GLN A 64 -14.34 0.39 10.31
CA GLN A 64 -15.80 0.45 10.26
C GLN A 64 -16.36 1.41 11.32
N ARG A 65 -15.87 1.31 12.57
CA ARG A 65 -16.29 2.18 13.68
C ARG A 65 -15.92 3.64 13.45
N ILE A 66 -14.75 3.93 12.88
CA ILE A 66 -14.37 5.30 12.51
C ILE A 66 -15.35 5.88 11.50
N ARG A 67 -15.76 5.13 10.48
CA ARG A 67 -16.74 5.58 9.48
C ARG A 67 -18.15 5.77 10.05
N ALA A 68 -18.50 5.00 11.08
CA ALA A 68 -19.74 5.20 11.81
C ALA A 68 -19.72 6.48 12.67
N ASP A 69 -18.58 6.77 13.31
CA ASP A 69 -18.41 7.97 14.15
C ASP A 69 -18.19 9.25 13.32
N VAL A 70 -17.52 9.14 12.18
CA VAL A 70 -17.16 10.26 11.29
C VAL A 70 -17.61 9.96 9.86
N PRO A 71 -18.65 10.64 9.36
CA PRO A 71 -19.16 10.40 8.02
C PRO A 71 -18.13 10.79 6.95
N PRO A 72 -18.11 10.09 5.80
CA PRO A 72 -17.21 10.42 4.71
C PRO A 72 -17.43 11.83 4.15
N ILE A 73 -16.33 12.50 3.81
CA ILE A 73 -16.34 13.85 3.22
C ILE A 73 -15.79 13.86 1.79
N ALA A 74 -16.25 14.83 1.00
CA ALA A 74 -15.72 15.11 -0.33
C ALA A 74 -14.71 16.27 -0.33
N ASP A 75 -14.60 17.00 0.78
CA ASP A 75 -13.71 18.16 0.90
C ASP A 75 -12.24 17.78 0.72
N LEU A 76 -11.51 18.64 0.01
CA LEU A 76 -10.10 18.43 -0.27
C LEU A 76 -9.22 18.85 0.92
N PRO A 77 -8.01 18.27 1.03
CA PRO A 77 -6.99 18.73 1.98
C PRO A 77 -6.74 20.23 1.86
N GLY A 78 -6.69 20.93 2.99
CA GLY A 78 -6.51 22.39 3.05
C GLY A 78 -7.80 23.17 3.36
N SER A 79 -8.96 22.54 3.31
CA SER A 79 -10.22 23.16 3.75
C SER A 79 -10.46 23.00 5.26
N ASN A 80 -11.19 23.95 5.86
CA ASN A 80 -11.57 23.87 7.28
C ASN A 80 -12.38 22.61 7.59
N ALA A 81 -13.29 22.22 6.68
CA ALA A 81 -14.09 21.01 6.81
C ALA A 81 -13.21 19.75 6.83
N TYR A 82 -12.21 19.68 5.95
CA TYR A 82 -11.23 18.59 5.94
C TYR A 82 -10.47 18.49 7.26
N PHE A 83 -9.94 19.59 7.77
CA PHE A 83 -9.18 19.57 9.03
C PHE A 83 -10.06 19.18 10.22
N ALA A 84 -11.27 19.72 10.31
CA ALA A 84 -12.21 19.35 11.37
C ALA A 84 -12.60 17.86 11.31
N SER A 85 -12.77 17.31 10.10
CA SER A 85 -13.03 15.88 9.91
C SER A 85 -11.81 15.02 10.25
N LEU A 86 -10.61 15.47 9.85
CA LEU A 86 -9.35 14.78 10.14
C LEU A 86 -9.10 14.67 11.64
N ASP A 87 -9.33 15.73 12.40
CA ASP A 87 -9.17 15.73 13.86
C ASP A 87 -10.14 14.75 14.53
N LYS A 88 -11.43 14.79 14.15
CA LYS A 88 -12.44 13.84 14.63
C LYS A 88 -12.06 12.39 14.28
N SER A 89 -11.62 12.16 13.06
CA SER A 89 -11.22 10.84 12.57
C SER A 89 -9.98 10.31 13.30
N THR A 90 -9.02 11.18 13.58
CA THR A 90 -7.81 10.88 14.36
C THR A 90 -8.19 10.48 15.79
N MET A 91 -9.11 11.23 16.41
CA MET A 91 -9.61 10.89 17.74
C MET A 91 -10.39 9.58 17.76
N ALA A 92 -11.23 9.33 16.75
CA ALA A 92 -11.95 8.07 16.61
C ALA A 92 -10.99 6.88 16.46
N CYS A 93 -9.92 7.02 15.67
CA CYS A 93 -8.90 5.98 15.54
C CYS A 93 -8.30 5.59 16.90
N ILE A 94 -7.84 6.57 17.68
CA ILE A 94 -7.27 6.34 19.01
C ILE A 94 -8.30 5.71 19.96
N LYS A 95 -9.53 6.25 19.96
CA LYS A 95 -10.65 5.76 20.79
C LYS A 95 -10.96 4.29 20.53
N HIS A 96 -10.88 3.86 19.27
CA HIS A 96 -11.15 2.47 18.86
C HIS A 96 -9.89 1.59 18.84
N GLY A 97 -8.80 2.02 19.50
CA GLY A 97 -7.59 1.24 19.69
C GLY A 97 -6.76 1.10 18.41
N GLY A 98 -6.66 2.15 17.60
CA GLY A 98 -5.74 2.20 16.45
C GLY A 98 -4.58 3.17 16.67
N ASP A 99 -3.49 2.94 15.94
CA ASP A 99 -2.35 3.85 15.87
C ASP A 99 -2.49 4.81 14.69
N VAL A 100 -2.22 6.10 14.93
CA VAL A 100 -2.29 7.11 13.87
C VAL A 100 -0.94 7.21 13.17
N ILE A 101 -0.93 6.95 11.86
CA ILE A 101 0.25 7.01 11.01
C ILE A 101 0.14 8.19 10.07
N LYS A 102 1.12 9.10 10.09
CA LYS A 102 1.22 10.19 9.12
C LYS A 102 2.10 9.74 7.96
N ASN A 103 1.53 9.68 6.76
CA ASN A 103 2.28 9.41 5.55
C ASN A 103 2.60 10.71 4.82
N HIS A 104 3.89 10.99 4.65
CA HIS A 104 4.37 12.14 3.88
C HIS A 104 4.68 11.78 2.42
N ARG A 105 4.75 10.47 2.09
CA ARG A 105 5.08 10.00 0.75
C ARG A 105 3.84 10.03 -0.14
N LYS A 106 4.04 10.34 -1.42
CA LYS A 106 3.00 10.27 -2.44
C LYS A 106 3.25 9.02 -3.27
N SER A 107 2.62 7.90 -2.92
CA SER A 107 2.53 6.74 -3.81
C SER A 107 1.08 6.55 -4.27
N PRO A 108 0.84 5.86 -5.40
CA PRO A 108 -0.52 5.57 -5.85
C PRO A 108 -1.31 4.72 -4.85
N GLU A 109 -0.63 3.79 -4.17
CA GLU A 109 -1.24 2.91 -3.16
C GLU A 109 -1.46 3.62 -1.82
N PHE A 110 -0.51 4.47 -1.42
CA PHE A 110 -0.57 5.27 -0.19
C PHE A 110 -0.31 6.74 -0.52
N PRO A 111 -1.35 7.50 -0.90
CA PRO A 111 -1.23 8.95 -1.03
C PRO A 111 -0.79 9.61 0.27
N ALA A 112 -0.27 10.84 0.18
CA ALA A 112 0.15 11.61 1.35
C ALA A 112 -1.08 12.03 2.18
N ARG A 113 -1.40 11.22 3.20
CA ARG A 113 -2.55 11.34 4.09
C ARG A 113 -2.19 10.80 5.48
N VAL A 114 -3.11 10.99 6.41
CA VAL A 114 -3.07 10.32 7.72
C VAL A 114 -3.83 9.00 7.59
N TYR A 115 -3.37 7.97 8.27
CA TYR A 115 -3.94 6.63 8.28
C TYR A 115 -4.16 6.17 9.70
N CYS A 116 -5.21 5.38 9.91
CA CYS A 116 -5.38 4.59 11.12
C CYS A 116 -4.86 3.17 10.87
N LYS A 117 -3.96 2.71 11.73
CA LYS A 117 -3.52 1.33 11.82
C LYS A 117 -4.34 0.62 12.89
N PRO A 118 -5.24 -0.29 12.52
CA PRO A 118 -5.97 -1.10 13.49
C PRO A 118 -5.05 -2.11 14.19
N TYR A 119 -5.33 -2.40 15.46
CA TYR A 119 -4.76 -3.59 16.10
C TYR A 119 -5.55 -4.82 15.69
N ILE A 120 -5.08 -5.48 14.63
CA ILE A 120 -5.62 -6.75 14.18
C ILE A 120 -5.11 -7.82 15.17
N THR A 121 -5.95 -8.24 16.12
CA THR A 121 -5.63 -9.43 16.91
C THR A 121 -5.63 -10.63 15.97
N PRO A 122 -4.57 -11.47 15.94
CA PRO A 122 -4.62 -12.69 15.15
C PRO A 122 -5.84 -13.50 15.60
N ALA A 123 -6.68 -13.90 14.64
CA ALA A 123 -7.83 -14.76 14.91
C ALA A 123 -7.34 -15.97 15.72
N LYS A 124 -7.96 -16.18 16.87
CA LYS A 124 -7.59 -17.22 17.83
C LYS A 124 -7.96 -18.61 17.30
#